data_AF-A0A6J6NKF7-F1
#
_entry.id   AF-A0A6J6NKF7-F1
#
_cell.length_a   1.000
_cell.length_b   1.000
_cell.length_c   1.000
_cell.angle_alpha   90.00
_cell.angle_beta   90.00
_cell.angle_gamma   90.00
#
_symmetry.space_group_name_H-M   'P 1'
#
loop_
_entity.id
_entity.type
_entity.pdbx_description
1 polymer ?
#
loop_
_entity_poly.entity_id
_entity_poly.type
_entity_poly.pdbx_seq_one_letter_code
_entity_poly.pdbx_strand_id
1 'polypeptide(L)'
;MISQGASQSFSQTITIDAGTNAGIKKNMTVLSEEGIAGVVKEVFSHTSLIMLATDPAFRVGVRIAGSQQIGILSGRGSRSGSLQLLDNQTTVKVGDVLLSRGSVANRPFVPGVPVGYVTAVDNSAGAIAQSATAHLYTNFATLGVVAVVVGSPSVSPGDALVPQKPQPTPIPTVTIYVTPSPSPTK
;
A
#
# COMPACT_ATOMS: atom_id res chain seq x y z
N MET A 1 13.88 36.13 -27.65
CA MET A 1 14.52 34.82 -27.38
C MET A 1 13.67 34.10 -26.36
N ILE A 2 12.98 33.03 -26.73
CA ILE A 2 12.29 32.15 -25.77
C ILE A 2 13.00 30.80 -25.81
N SER A 3 13.58 30.39 -24.70
CA SER A 3 14.14 29.05 -24.52
C SER A 3 13.14 28.20 -23.74
N GLN A 4 12.73 27.07 -24.32
CA GLN A 4 12.12 25.98 -23.57
C GLN A 4 13.19 24.87 -23.49
N GLY A 5 13.82 24.77 -22.32
CA GLY A 5 14.69 23.65 -21.96
C GLY A 5 13.85 22.48 -21.45
N ALA A 6 14.26 21.26 -21.80
CA ALA A 6 13.51 20.02 -21.63
C ALA A 6 12.94 19.82 -20.22
N SER A 7 11.65 19.51 -20.15
CA SER A 7 11.15 18.57 -19.16
C SER A 7 10.03 17.75 -19.79
N GLN A 8 10.41 16.72 -20.54
CA GLN A 8 9.51 15.57 -20.69
C GLN A 8 9.37 14.94 -19.29
N SER A 9 8.58 15.57 -18.42
CA SER A 9 8.06 14.92 -17.23
C SER A 9 7.05 13.90 -17.73
N PHE A 10 7.54 12.74 -18.14
CA PHE A 10 6.69 11.64 -18.57
C PHE A 10 5.77 11.26 -17.41
N SER A 11 4.46 11.34 -17.62
CA SER A 11 3.50 10.86 -16.64
C SER A 11 3.77 9.38 -16.38
N GLN A 12 3.91 9.01 -15.11
CA GLN A 12 4.17 7.66 -14.66
C GLN A 12 2.82 7.03 -14.29
N THR A 13 2.26 6.28 -15.22
CA THR A 13 0.95 5.65 -15.05
C THR A 13 0.98 4.18 -15.44
N ILE A 14 0.08 3.41 -14.83
CA ILE A 14 -0.23 2.04 -15.25
C ILE A 14 -1.73 1.91 -15.43
N THR A 15 -2.16 0.97 -16.26
CA THR A 15 -3.57 0.60 -16.38
C THR A 15 -3.80 -0.74 -15.68
N ILE A 16 -4.86 -0.82 -14.88
CA ILE A 16 -5.32 -2.07 -14.27
C ILE A 16 -6.62 -2.52 -14.92
N ASP A 17 -6.86 -3.82 -14.91
CA ASP A 17 -8.03 -4.54 -15.45
C ASP A 17 -9.21 -4.60 -14.47
N ALA A 18 -9.34 -3.56 -13.64
CA ALA A 18 -10.48 -3.35 -12.76
C ALA A 18 -10.97 -1.90 -12.85
N GLY A 19 -12.28 -1.71 -12.85
CA GLY A 19 -12.93 -0.40 -13.07
C GLY A 19 -14.09 -0.14 -12.12
N THR A 20 -15.04 0.70 -12.54
CA THR A 20 -16.22 1.05 -11.74
C THR A 20 -17.06 -0.16 -11.37
N ASN A 21 -17.05 -1.21 -12.19
CA ASN A 21 -17.79 -2.46 -11.91
C ASN A 21 -17.23 -3.20 -10.68
N ALA A 22 -15.95 -2.97 -10.34
CA ALA A 22 -15.31 -3.47 -9.12
C ALA A 22 -15.39 -2.47 -7.94
N GLY A 23 -16.20 -1.42 -8.06
CA GLY A 23 -16.36 -0.38 -7.03
C GLY A 23 -15.23 0.65 -6.98
N ILE A 24 -14.29 0.62 -7.93
CA ILE A 24 -13.18 1.57 -8.00
C ILE A 24 -13.71 2.96 -8.38
N LYS A 25 -13.15 3.99 -7.73
CA LYS A 25 -13.45 5.42 -7.97
C LYS A 25 -12.14 6.20 -8.05
N LYS A 26 -12.20 7.38 -8.69
CA LYS A 26 -11.09 8.34 -8.66
C LYS A 26 -10.70 8.65 -7.22
N ASN A 27 -9.41 8.95 -7.00
CA ASN A 27 -8.87 9.25 -5.68
C ASN A 27 -9.00 8.08 -4.69
N MET A 28 -8.80 6.84 -5.14
CA MET A 28 -8.60 5.70 -4.25
C MET A 28 -7.12 5.37 -4.13
N THR A 29 -6.68 4.96 -2.94
CA THR A 29 -5.30 4.54 -2.69
C THR A 29 -5.03 3.23 -3.42
N VAL A 30 -3.86 3.13 -4.07
CA VAL A 30 -3.37 1.90 -4.68
C VAL A 30 -2.12 1.45 -3.95
N LEU A 31 -2.09 0.17 -3.60
CA LEU A 31 -1.06 -0.48 -2.80
C LEU A 31 -0.34 -1.55 -3.62
N SER A 32 0.96 -1.70 -3.37
CA SER A 32 1.75 -2.88 -3.69
C SER A 32 1.94 -3.73 -2.43
N GLU A 33 2.69 -4.83 -2.55
CA GLU A 33 3.11 -5.64 -1.41
C GLU A 33 3.98 -4.87 -0.41
N GLU A 34 4.78 -3.91 -0.88
CA GLU A 34 5.77 -3.20 -0.07
C GLU A 34 5.26 -1.84 0.46
N GLY A 35 4.15 -1.34 -0.06
CA GLY A 35 3.61 -0.04 0.36
C GLY A 35 2.79 0.66 -0.71
N ILE A 36 2.81 2.00 -0.68
CA ILE A 36 2.01 2.79 -1.61
C ILE A 36 2.52 2.63 -3.05
N ALA A 37 1.64 2.23 -3.96
CA ALA A 37 1.93 2.19 -5.39
C ALA A 37 1.47 3.47 -6.09
N GLY A 38 0.38 4.09 -5.62
CA GLY A 38 -0.13 5.28 -6.26
C GLY A 38 -1.56 5.65 -5.88
N VAL A 39 -2.23 6.34 -6.79
CA VAL A 39 -3.63 6.77 -6.67
C VAL A 39 -4.37 6.57 -7.98
N VAL A 40 -5.64 6.19 -7.89
CA VAL A 40 -6.53 6.09 -9.06
C VAL A 40 -6.77 7.49 -9.65
N LYS A 41 -6.29 7.71 -10.88
CA LYS A 41 -6.40 8.97 -11.62
C LYS A 41 -7.70 9.01 -12.44
N GLU A 42 -7.95 7.94 -13.19
CA GLU A 42 -9.14 7.78 -14.03
C GLU A 42 -9.70 6.36 -13.92
N VAL A 43 -10.99 6.22 -14.17
CA VAL A 43 -11.72 4.96 -14.02
C VAL A 43 -12.71 4.84 -15.17
N PHE A 44 -12.71 3.66 -15.79
CA PHE A 44 -13.66 3.22 -16.80
C PHE A 44 -14.44 2.02 -16.25
N SER A 45 -15.35 1.43 -17.03
CA SER A 45 -16.20 0.33 -16.54
C SER A 45 -15.39 -0.90 -16.08
N HIS A 46 -14.36 -1.27 -16.84
CA HIS A 46 -13.56 -2.49 -16.62
C HIS A 46 -12.07 -2.22 -16.39
N THR A 47 -11.62 -0.98 -16.54
CA THR A 47 -10.21 -0.62 -16.38
C THR A 47 -10.07 0.67 -15.60
N SER A 48 -8.89 0.91 -15.03
CA SER A 48 -8.55 2.16 -14.35
C SER A 48 -7.13 2.58 -14.66
N LEU A 49 -6.91 3.89 -14.76
CA LEU A 49 -5.59 4.49 -14.90
C LEU A 49 -5.08 4.91 -13.53
N ILE A 50 -3.94 4.37 -13.13
CA ILE A 50 -3.29 4.64 -11.85
C ILE A 50 -2.13 5.60 -12.07
N MET A 51 -2.10 6.69 -11.32
CA MET A 51 -0.92 7.54 -11.19
C MET A 51 0.02 6.93 -10.15
N LEU A 52 1.23 6.58 -10.57
CA LEU A 52 2.22 5.97 -9.70
C LEU A 52 2.79 6.99 -8.71
N ALA A 53 3.26 6.51 -7.56
CA ALA A 53 3.92 7.35 -6.56
C ALA A 53 5.25 7.97 -7.05
N THR A 54 5.81 7.43 -8.13
CA THR A 54 6.97 8.01 -8.83
C THR A 54 6.61 9.21 -9.70
N ASP A 55 5.34 9.40 -10.08
CA ASP A 55 4.93 10.48 -10.97
C ASP A 55 5.29 11.86 -10.36
N PRO A 56 5.91 12.79 -11.11
CA PRO A 56 6.21 14.13 -10.61
C PRO A 56 5.00 14.93 -10.11
N ALA A 57 3.78 14.60 -10.55
CA ALA A 57 2.53 15.18 -10.07
C ALA A 57 1.98 14.48 -8.81
N PHE A 58 2.50 13.32 -8.43
CA PHE A 58 2.07 12.60 -7.23
C PHE A 58 2.46 13.37 -5.97
N ARG A 59 1.49 13.58 -5.08
CA ARG A 59 1.68 14.22 -3.78
C ARG A 59 0.95 13.40 -2.72
N VAL A 60 1.62 13.08 -1.62
CA VAL A 60 1.03 12.39 -0.47
C VAL A 60 1.46 13.04 0.83
N GLY A 61 0.49 13.26 1.73
CA GLY A 61 0.79 13.66 3.10
C GLY A 61 1.37 12.47 3.86
N VAL A 62 2.54 12.65 4.46
CA VAL A 62 3.24 11.61 5.21
C VAL A 62 3.42 12.02 6.66
N ARG A 63 3.62 11.03 7.52
CA ARG A 63 4.09 11.17 8.90
C ARG A 63 5.31 10.30 9.11
N ILE A 64 6.25 10.76 9.95
CA ILE A 64 7.42 9.97 10.33
C ILE A 64 7.04 8.99 11.45
N ALA A 65 7.40 7.71 11.31
CA ALA A 65 6.95 6.62 12.18
C ALA A 65 7.36 6.76 13.67
N GLY A 66 8.39 7.56 13.99
CA GLY A 66 8.84 7.85 15.36
C GLY A 66 8.36 9.20 15.91
N SER A 67 8.63 10.30 15.20
CA SER A 67 8.35 11.66 15.69
C SER A 67 6.92 12.13 15.46
N GLN A 68 6.12 11.43 14.64
CA GLN A 68 4.80 11.87 14.17
C GLN A 68 4.80 13.19 13.39
N GLN A 69 5.97 13.72 13.05
CA GLN A 69 6.13 14.92 12.26
C GLN A 69 5.50 14.76 10.88
N ILE A 70 4.84 15.82 10.40
CA ILE A 70 4.07 15.77 9.16
C ILE A 70 4.85 16.42 8.02
N GLY A 71 4.81 15.79 6.86
CA GLY A 71 5.37 16.34 5.63
C GLY A 71 4.50 16.04 4.41
N ILE A 72 4.92 16.59 3.28
CA ILE A 72 4.40 16.28 1.96
C ILE A 72 5.52 15.60 1.18
N LEU A 73 5.25 14.39 0.70
CA LEU A 73 6.13 13.68 -0.21
C LEU A 73 5.64 13.87 -1.65
N SER A 74 6.60 14.13 -2.54
CA SER A 74 6.43 14.41 -3.96
C SER A 74 7.21 13.40 -4.79
N GLY A 75 6.60 12.79 -5.81
CA GLY A 75 7.33 11.93 -6.76
C GLY A 75 8.36 12.72 -7.58
N ARG A 76 9.41 12.04 -8.08
CA ARG A 76 10.51 12.66 -8.87
C ARG A 76 10.75 12.03 -10.25
N GLY A 77 9.83 11.19 -10.74
CA GLY A 77 10.00 10.42 -11.98
C GLY A 77 10.86 9.16 -11.84
N SER A 78 11.24 8.79 -10.62
CA SER A 78 12.05 7.61 -10.29
C SER A 78 11.58 7.02 -8.95
N ARG A 79 12.21 5.94 -8.46
CA ARG A 79 11.95 5.35 -7.12
C ARG A 79 12.44 6.24 -5.96
N SER A 80 12.44 7.56 -6.15
CA SER A 80 12.80 8.57 -5.17
C SER A 80 11.71 9.64 -5.10
N GLY A 81 11.51 10.18 -3.90
CA GLY A 81 10.62 11.29 -3.63
C GLY A 81 11.34 12.46 -2.97
N SER A 82 10.80 13.65 -3.14
CA SER A 82 11.17 14.85 -2.38
C SER A 82 10.20 15.01 -1.21
N LEU A 83 10.74 15.04 0.01
CA LEU A 83 10.01 15.25 1.25
C LEU A 83 10.20 16.70 1.68
N GLN A 84 9.08 17.40 1.91
CA GLN A 84 9.06 18.71 2.54
C GLN A 84 8.29 18.60 3.85
N LEU A 85 8.94 18.91 4.96
CA LEU A 85 8.28 18.94 6.27
C LEU A 85 7.43 20.20 6.41
N LEU A 86 6.27 20.06 7.05
CA LEU A 86 5.34 21.18 7.29
C LEU A 86 5.63 21.89 8.62
N ASP A 87 6.31 21.20 9.52
CA ASP A 87 6.80 21.74 10.77
C ASP A 87 8.31 21.44 10.88
N ASN A 88 9.06 22.29 11.58
CA ASN A 88 10.48 22.09 11.87
C ASN A 88 10.70 21.83 13.36
N GLN A 89 9.73 21.25 14.07
CA GLN A 89 9.83 21.06 15.53
C GLN A 89 10.88 19.99 15.88
N THR A 90 11.07 19.01 15.00
CA THR A 90 12.06 17.94 15.15
C THR A 90 12.90 17.79 13.88
N THR A 91 14.15 17.38 14.05
CA THR A 91 15.06 17.11 12.93
C THR A 91 14.77 15.73 12.34
N VAL A 92 14.42 15.67 11.06
CA VAL A 92 14.37 14.39 10.32
C VAL A 92 15.77 13.79 10.15
N LYS A 93 15.87 12.46 10.20
CA LYS A 93 17.12 11.71 10.09
C LYS A 93 17.09 10.74 8.92
N VAL A 94 18.27 10.43 8.38
CA VAL A 94 18.42 9.34 7.40
C VAL A 94 17.98 8.02 8.04
N GLY A 95 17.20 7.24 7.31
CA GLY A 95 16.58 6.00 7.79
C GLY A 95 15.19 6.17 8.38
N ASP A 96 14.72 7.41 8.60
CA ASP A 96 13.36 7.63 9.12
C ASP A 96 12.30 7.09 8.16
N VAL A 97 11.38 6.31 8.70
CA VAL A 97 10.30 5.66 7.95
C VAL A 97 9.13 6.61 7.76
N LEU A 98 8.64 6.69 6.53
CA LEU A 98 7.51 7.51 6.13
C LEU A 98 6.27 6.65 5.96
N LEU A 99 5.20 7.04 6.65
CA LEU A 99 3.88 6.42 6.56
C LEU A 99 2.89 7.44 5.99
N SER A 100 1.88 6.99 5.26
CA SER A 100 0.81 7.88 4.82
C SER A 100 0.09 8.45 6.05
N ARG A 101 -0.10 9.77 6.08
CA ARG A 101 -0.89 10.44 7.13
C ARG A 101 -2.38 10.13 6.99
N GLY A 102 -2.80 9.77 5.78
CA GLY A 102 -4.20 9.67 5.40
C GLY A 102 -4.80 11.03 5.06
N SER A 103 -5.93 10.98 4.38
CA SER A 103 -6.71 12.14 3.96
C SER A 103 -8.08 12.13 4.63
N VAL A 104 -8.80 13.26 4.56
CA VAL A 104 -10.19 13.32 5.02
C VAL A 104 -11.01 12.23 4.29
N ALA A 105 -11.84 11.51 5.04
CA ALA A 105 -12.60 10.37 4.53
C ALA A 105 -11.75 9.28 3.84
N ASN A 106 -10.47 9.16 4.23
CA ASN A 106 -9.51 8.16 3.72
C ASN A 106 -9.28 8.23 2.19
N ARG A 107 -9.47 9.41 1.58
CA ARG A 107 -9.26 9.62 0.13
C ARG A 107 -8.56 10.96 -0.17
N PRO A 108 -7.52 11.00 -1.02
CA PRO A 108 -6.99 9.87 -1.80
C PRO A 108 -6.21 8.82 -1.01
N PHE A 109 -5.74 9.15 0.20
CA PHE A 109 -4.86 8.27 0.95
C PHE A 109 -5.53 7.73 2.21
N VAL A 110 -5.44 6.42 2.39
CA VAL A 110 -5.70 5.79 3.70
C VAL A 110 -4.49 5.98 4.61
N PRO A 111 -4.66 6.14 5.93
CA PRO A 111 -3.56 6.35 6.87
C PRO A 111 -2.77 5.07 7.14
N GLY A 112 -1.49 5.23 7.51
CA GLY A 112 -0.64 4.15 8.04
C GLY A 112 0.05 3.27 6.99
N VAL A 113 -0.11 3.56 5.70
CA VAL A 113 0.52 2.81 4.62
C VAL A 113 2.01 3.15 4.54
N PRO A 114 2.93 2.17 4.48
CA PRO A 114 4.34 2.43 4.21
C PRO A 114 4.54 3.14 2.88
N VAL A 115 5.32 4.21 2.88
CA VAL A 115 5.62 4.99 1.68
C VAL A 115 7.08 4.83 1.26
N GLY A 116 8.00 4.95 2.22
CA GLY A 116 9.42 4.91 1.97
C GLY A 116 10.23 5.26 3.21
N TYR A 117 11.49 5.56 3.01
CA TYR A 117 12.39 6.02 4.07
C TYR A 117 13.31 7.13 3.58
N VAL A 118 13.77 7.97 4.50
CA VAL A 118 14.65 9.10 4.20
C VAL A 118 16.06 8.61 3.86
N THR A 119 16.63 9.08 2.75
CA THR A 119 17.98 8.74 2.30
C THR A 119 18.97 9.91 2.42
N ALA A 120 18.48 11.14 2.35
CA ALA A 120 19.30 12.34 2.53
C ALA A 120 18.47 13.45 3.16
N VAL A 121 19.10 14.30 3.96
CA VAL A 121 18.45 15.43 4.63
C VAL A 121 19.16 16.70 4.21
N ASP A 122 18.41 17.64 3.67
CA ASP A 122 18.89 18.93 3.21
C ASP A 122 18.57 19.99 4.27
N ASN A 123 19.54 20.25 5.15
CA ASN A 123 19.45 21.25 6.21
C ASN A 123 20.13 22.56 5.80
N SER A 124 19.51 23.29 4.88
CA SER A 124 19.99 24.63 4.53
C SER A 124 19.71 25.59 5.69
N ALA A 125 20.76 26.26 6.18
CA ALA A 125 20.62 27.29 7.21
C ALA A 125 19.67 28.40 6.73
N GLY A 126 18.61 28.67 7.50
CA GLY A 126 17.59 29.69 7.17
C GLY A 126 16.40 29.21 6.35
N ALA A 127 16.30 27.91 6.02
CA ALA A 127 15.12 27.37 5.35
C ALA A 127 13.89 27.39 6.28
N ILE A 128 12.76 27.91 5.77
CA ILE A 128 11.49 27.97 6.51
C ILE A 128 10.92 26.56 6.74
N ALA A 129 11.20 25.62 5.83
CA ALA A 129 10.77 24.23 5.90
C ALA A 129 11.98 23.31 5.66
N GLN A 130 12.12 22.26 6.46
CA GLN A 130 13.15 21.24 6.29
C GLN A 130 12.80 20.35 5.08
N SER A 131 13.79 20.06 4.23
CA SER A 131 13.63 19.18 3.06
C SER A 131 14.51 17.94 3.18
N ALA A 132 14.06 16.85 2.56
CA ALA A 132 14.79 15.59 2.52
C ALA A 132 14.49 14.84 1.24
N THR A 133 15.38 13.93 0.86
CA THR A 133 15.12 12.94 -0.19
C THR A 133 14.71 11.62 0.46
N ALA A 134 13.71 10.97 -0.11
CA ALA A 134 13.26 9.66 0.33
C ALA A 134 13.36 8.63 -0.81
N HIS A 135 13.56 7.37 -0.44
CA HIS A 135 13.45 6.22 -1.31
C HIS A 135 12.11 5.54 -1.08
N LEU A 136 11.37 5.26 -2.17
CA LEU A 136 10.05 4.64 -2.10
C LEU A 136 10.16 3.13 -1.88
N TYR A 137 9.32 2.57 -1.01
CA TYR A 137 9.35 1.12 -0.74
C TYR A 137 8.94 0.33 -1.96
N THR A 138 7.85 0.69 -2.65
CA THR A 138 7.37 -0.05 -3.82
C THR A 138 8.42 -0.16 -4.93
N ASN A 139 8.65 -1.37 -5.44
CA ASN A 139 9.37 -1.60 -6.70
C ASN A 139 8.45 -1.46 -7.92
N PHE A 140 8.51 -0.30 -8.58
CA PHE A 140 7.68 0.02 -9.75
C PHE A 140 8.04 -0.74 -11.03
N ALA A 141 9.25 -1.31 -11.13
CA ALA A 141 9.69 -2.04 -12.32
C ALA A 141 9.09 -3.47 -12.40
N THR A 142 8.60 -3.99 -11.28
CA THR A 142 8.15 -5.38 -11.13
C THR A 142 6.70 -5.48 -10.65
N LEU A 143 5.90 -4.42 -10.83
CA LEU A 143 4.50 -4.42 -10.44
C LEU A 143 3.70 -5.41 -11.30
N GLY A 144 3.41 -6.59 -10.74
CA GLY A 144 2.51 -7.57 -11.37
C GLY A 144 1.07 -7.48 -10.85
N VAL A 145 0.89 -7.18 -9.56
CA VAL A 145 -0.42 -7.12 -8.90
C VAL A 145 -0.46 -5.91 -7.98
N VAL A 146 -1.61 -5.23 -7.91
CA VAL A 146 -1.87 -4.12 -7.01
C VAL A 146 -3.23 -4.27 -6.34
N ALA A 147 -3.37 -3.71 -5.14
CA ALA A 147 -4.64 -3.65 -4.42
C ALA A 147 -5.18 -2.22 -4.41
N VAL A 148 -6.48 -2.05 -4.65
CA VAL A 148 -7.16 -0.74 -4.58
C VAL A 148 -8.04 -0.70 -3.34
N VAL A 149 -7.86 0.33 -2.51
CA VAL A 149 -8.64 0.48 -1.28
C VAL A 149 -10.01 1.11 -1.61
N VAL A 150 -11.02 0.25 -1.76
CA VAL A 150 -12.38 0.66 -2.18
C VAL A 150 -13.25 1.21 -1.04
N GLY A 151 -12.93 0.90 0.21
CA GLY A 151 -13.60 1.41 1.40
C GLY A 151 -13.12 0.74 2.68
N SER A 152 -13.56 1.27 3.82
CA SER A 152 -13.46 0.54 5.09
C SER A 152 -14.37 -0.69 5.03
N PRO A 153 -13.98 -1.85 5.60
CA PRO A 153 -14.88 -2.98 5.71
C PRO A 153 -16.18 -2.53 6.38
N SER A 154 -17.32 -2.74 5.70
CA SER A 154 -18.66 -2.50 6.28
C SER A 154 -19.06 -3.59 7.27
N VAL A 155 -18.27 -4.67 7.32
CA VAL A 155 -18.45 -5.83 8.20
C VAL A 155 -17.13 -6.03 8.94
N SER A 156 -17.19 -6.24 10.25
CA SER A 156 -16.05 -6.76 11.01
C SER A 156 -15.53 -8.00 10.28
N PRO A 157 -14.23 -8.09 9.92
CA PRO A 157 -13.71 -9.24 9.20
C PRO A 157 -13.89 -10.57 9.95
N GLY A 158 -14.23 -10.54 11.24
CA GLY A 158 -14.52 -11.70 12.06
C GLY A 158 -13.50 -12.82 11.82
N ASP A 159 -14.00 -14.02 11.56
CA ASP A 159 -13.21 -15.21 11.28
C ASP A 159 -12.91 -15.42 9.77
N ALA A 160 -13.16 -14.44 8.90
CA ALA A 160 -12.95 -14.61 7.45
C ALA A 160 -11.47 -14.79 7.07
N LEU A 161 -10.56 -14.41 7.97
CA LEU A 161 -9.12 -14.66 7.86
C LEU A 161 -8.66 -15.89 8.64
N VAL A 162 -9.57 -16.59 9.35
CA VAL A 162 -9.26 -17.85 10.03
C VAL A 162 -9.35 -18.95 8.97
N PRO A 163 -8.23 -19.63 8.64
CA PRO A 163 -8.28 -20.79 7.75
C PRO A 163 -9.23 -21.84 8.35
N GLN A 164 -10.11 -22.41 7.53
CA GLN A 164 -10.97 -23.49 8.01
C GLN A 164 -10.09 -24.62 8.57
N LYS A 165 -10.32 -24.99 9.83
CA LYS A 165 -9.61 -26.11 10.47
C LYS A 165 -9.77 -27.34 9.57
N PRO A 166 -8.69 -28.06 9.22
CA PRO A 166 -8.78 -29.28 8.42
C PRO A 166 -9.80 -30.23 9.07
N GLN A 167 -10.85 -30.57 8.33
CA GLN A 167 -11.87 -31.49 8.81
C GLN A 167 -11.26 -32.90 8.78
N PRO A 168 -11.18 -33.62 9.91
CA PRO A 168 -10.61 -34.96 9.92
C PRO A 168 -11.50 -35.90 9.11
N THR A 169 -10.94 -36.51 8.06
CA THR A 169 -11.57 -37.62 7.34
C THR A 169 -11.77 -38.78 8.33
N PRO A 170 -12.99 -39.31 8.49
CA PRO A 170 -13.22 -40.42 9.41
C PRO A 170 -12.39 -41.63 8.99
N ILE A 171 -11.57 -42.12 9.91
CA ILE A 171 -10.83 -43.38 9.75
C ILE A 171 -11.88 -44.50 9.83
N PRO A 172 -11.98 -45.41 8.84
CA PRO A 172 -12.93 -46.51 8.90
C PRO A 172 -12.62 -47.41 10.10
N THR A 173 -13.58 -47.56 11.01
CA THR A 173 -13.48 -48.52 12.12
C THR A 173 -13.86 -49.90 11.60
N VAL A 174 -12.91 -50.84 11.61
CA VAL A 174 -13.17 -52.25 11.25
C VAL A 174 -13.70 -52.97 12.49
N THR A 175 -14.98 -53.33 12.50
CA THR A 175 -15.57 -54.18 13.55
C THR A 175 -15.24 -55.64 13.26
N ILE A 176 -14.39 -56.26 14.09
CA ILE A 176 -14.08 -57.69 14.02
C ILE A 176 -15.14 -58.43 14.84
N TYR A 177 -16.01 -59.21 14.20
CA TYR A 177 -16.90 -60.13 14.91
C TYR A 177 -16.14 -61.39 15.29
N VAL A 178 -15.96 -61.63 16.59
CA VAL A 178 -15.55 -62.94 17.12
C VAL A 178 -16.81 -63.74 17.42
N THR A 179 -17.01 -64.85 16.70
CA THR A 179 -18.08 -65.82 16.99
C THR A 179 -17.58 -66.79 18.06
N PRO A 180 -18.16 -66.82 19.28
CA PRO A 180 -17.78 -67.80 20.29
C PRO A 180 -18.31 -69.20 19.92
N SER A 181 -17.42 -70.19 20.02
CA SER A 181 -17.72 -71.61 19.80
C SER A 181 -18.45 -72.21 21.00
N PRO A 182 -19.56 -72.96 20.82
CA PRO A 182 -20.31 -73.55 21.93
C PRO A 182 -19.58 -74.75 22.55
N SER A 183 -19.48 -74.77 23.88
CA SER A 183 -18.98 -75.91 24.66
C SER A 183 -20.10 -76.92 24.96
N PRO A 184 -19.81 -78.24 24.98
CA PRO A 184 -20.82 -79.29 25.03
C PRO A 184 -21.34 -79.54 26.46
N THR A 185 -22.64 -79.83 26.58
CA THR A 185 -23.29 -80.18 27.85
C THR A 185 -23.33 -81.71 28.03
N LYS A 186 -23.05 -82.18 29.24
CA LYS A 186 -23.19 -83.58 29.70
C LYS A 186 -24.61 -83.84 30.21
#